data_AF-A0A8J8E6V2-F1
#
_entry.id   AF-A0A8J8E6V2-F1
#
_cell.length_a   1.000
_cell.length_b   1.000
_cell.length_c   1.000
_cell.angle_alpha   90.00
_cell.angle_beta   90.00
_cell.angle_gamma   90.00
#
_symmetry.space_group_name_H-M   'P 1'
#
loop_
_entity.id
_entity.type
_entity.pdbx_description
1 polymer ?
#
loop_
_entity_poly.entity_id
_entity_poly.type
_entity_poly.pdbx_seq_one_letter_code
_entity_poly.pdbx_strand_id
1 'polypeptide(L)'
;MDVDELRSLLGELEKLHSRFESRFSELYGEKSVEELEAVLRSLHELSAEKLERASSLYRELAKFGGRLEELSKELYKNEHQMKFRIEEVLSLLRGDDFNSRARLKASFDRLVQFHRLYDYAVRKAIGELSAEVEGLAFLGENHKKVPVGILEEIHRTRYLEERLDSLVRFVYRLYAHPSDVHRVERALLEWHSKGLLWVEARNVEKLSGVRDAEEILEGLALIGVVEKKMRGGEGVYRHRAYG
;
A
#
# COMPACT_ATOMS: atom_id res chain seq x y z
N MET A 1 11.51 16.29 -14.47
CA MET A 1 12.37 16.37 -13.29
C MET A 1 13.52 15.40 -13.49
N ASP A 2 14.75 15.82 -13.21
CA ASP A 2 15.92 14.94 -13.26
C ASP A 2 15.94 13.98 -12.05
N VAL A 3 16.71 12.89 -12.13
CA VAL A 3 16.85 11.91 -11.03
C VAL A 3 17.46 12.58 -9.79
N ASP A 4 18.40 13.52 -9.98
CA ASP A 4 18.98 14.31 -8.89
C ASP A 4 17.96 15.24 -8.22
N GLU A 5 17.03 15.81 -9.00
CA GLU A 5 15.94 16.64 -8.47
C GLU A 5 14.94 15.79 -7.68
N LEU A 6 14.62 14.58 -8.14
CA LEU A 6 13.81 13.59 -7.40
C LEU A 6 14.47 13.22 -6.08
N ARG A 7 15.78 12.95 -6.10
CA ARG A 7 16.55 12.60 -4.91
C ARG A 7 16.58 13.75 -3.90
N SER A 8 16.77 14.98 -4.37
CA SER A 8 16.70 16.17 -3.53
C SER A 8 15.33 16.33 -2.88
N LEU A 9 14.26 16.15 -3.65
CA LEU A 9 12.88 16.31 -3.16
C LEU A 9 12.51 15.23 -2.13
N LEU A 10 12.95 13.99 -2.33
CA LEU A 10 12.80 12.92 -1.33
C LEU A 10 13.59 13.21 -0.05
N GLY A 11 14.83 13.70 -0.17
CA GLY A 11 15.63 14.12 0.99
C GLY A 11 15.03 15.30 1.75
N GLU A 12 14.38 16.25 1.06
CA GLU A 12 13.61 17.33 1.69
C GLU A 12 12.39 16.78 2.43
N LEU A 13 11.63 15.87 1.83
CA LEU A 13 10.49 15.21 2.46
C LEU A 13 10.90 14.44 3.73
N GLU A 14 12.02 13.74 3.71
CA GLU A 14 12.54 13.03 4.89
C GLU A 14 12.91 13.99 6.02
N LYS A 15 13.56 15.12 5.70
CA LYS A 15 13.89 16.17 6.67
C LYS A 15 12.63 16.80 7.25
N LEU A 16 11.64 17.11 6.41
CA LEU A 16 10.36 17.66 6.84
C LEU A 16 9.60 16.67 7.72
N HIS A 17 9.61 15.39 7.36
CA HIS A 17 9.00 14.35 8.17
C HIS A 17 9.69 14.22 9.54
N SER A 18 11.03 14.24 9.59
CA SER A 18 11.77 14.21 10.85
C SER A 18 11.47 15.43 11.75
N ARG A 19 11.34 16.62 11.16
CA ARG A 19 10.92 17.84 11.89
C ARG A 19 9.49 17.73 12.41
N PHE A 20 8.58 17.18 11.60
CA PHE A 20 7.21 16.91 11.98
C PHE A 20 7.16 15.96 13.18
N GLU A 21 7.87 14.84 13.14
CA GLU A 21 7.94 13.86 14.25
C GLU A 21 8.50 14.48 15.53
N SER A 22 9.59 15.26 15.42
CA SER A 22 10.15 16.01 16.56
C SER A 22 9.11 16.95 17.17
N ARG A 23 8.36 17.68 16.35
CA ARG A 23 7.34 18.60 16.83
C ARG A 23 6.12 17.88 17.40
N PHE A 24 5.75 16.74 16.82
CA PHE A 24 4.62 15.93 17.26
C PHE A 24 4.91 15.29 18.62
N SER A 25 6.16 14.89 18.89
CA SER A 25 6.56 14.34 20.18
C SER A 25 6.26 15.29 21.35
N GLU A 26 6.26 16.60 21.10
CA GLU A 26 5.94 17.56 22.13
C GLU A 26 4.45 17.56 22.51
N LEU A 27 3.56 16.92 21.76
CA LEU A 27 2.14 16.77 22.11
C LEU A 27 1.92 15.86 23.32
N TYR A 28 2.91 15.03 23.69
CA TYR A 28 2.82 14.11 24.82
C TYR A 28 3.15 14.76 26.18
N GLY A 29 3.65 16.00 26.19
CA GLY A 29 3.95 16.73 27.42
C GLY A 29 2.71 17.39 28.05
N GLU A 30 2.75 17.60 29.37
CA GLU A 30 1.78 18.48 30.02
C GLU A 30 2.00 19.92 29.54
N LYS A 31 0.96 20.51 28.94
CA LYS A 31 1.01 21.83 28.29
C LYS A 31 -0.19 22.67 28.65
N SER A 32 0.00 23.99 28.65
CA SER A 32 -1.14 24.92 28.67
C SER A 32 -1.93 24.81 27.35
N VAL A 33 -3.18 25.28 27.34
CA VAL A 33 -4.01 25.28 26.12
C VAL A 33 -3.35 26.12 25.01
N GLU A 34 -2.72 27.23 25.37
CA GLU A 34 -2.02 28.14 24.46
C GLU A 34 -0.77 27.47 23.83
N GLU A 35 -0.02 26.73 24.63
CA GLU A 35 1.14 25.96 24.17
C GLU A 35 0.72 24.80 23.25
N LEU A 36 -0.38 24.11 23.59
CA LEU A 36 -0.96 23.06 22.75
C LEU A 36 -1.41 23.59 21.40
N GLU A 37 -2.08 24.75 21.38
CA GLU A 37 -2.50 25.40 20.15
C GLU A 37 -1.31 25.81 19.28
N ALA A 38 -0.26 26.39 19.88
CA ALA A 38 0.95 26.77 19.16
C ALA A 38 1.66 25.57 18.51
N VAL A 39 1.67 24.42 19.18
CA VAL A 39 2.26 23.18 18.64
C VAL A 39 1.42 22.64 17.49
N LEU A 40 0.10 22.60 17.64
CA LEU A 40 -0.80 22.12 16.59
C LEU A 40 -0.79 23.01 15.34
N ARG A 41 -0.67 24.34 15.50
CA ARG A 41 -0.50 25.26 14.36
C ARG A 41 0.82 25.00 13.63
N SER A 42 1.91 24.82 14.36
CA SER A 42 3.21 24.47 13.78
C SER A 42 3.18 23.11 13.06
N LEU A 43 2.47 22.12 13.60
CA LEU A 43 2.26 20.83 12.94
C LEU A 43 1.41 20.96 11.67
N HIS A 44 0.40 21.83 11.68
CA HIS A 44 -0.43 22.12 10.52
C HIS A 44 0.38 22.74 9.37
N GLU A 45 1.24 23.71 9.68
CA GLU A 45 2.15 24.33 8.71
C GLU A 45 3.11 23.30 8.10
N LEU A 46 3.76 22.49 8.93
CA LEU A 46 4.64 21.41 8.47
C LEU A 46 3.89 20.37 7.62
N SER A 47 2.67 20.01 8.01
CA SER A 47 1.85 19.06 7.26
C SER A 47 1.38 19.63 5.92
N ALA A 48 1.10 20.94 5.84
CA ALA A 48 0.76 21.61 4.59
C ALA A 48 1.96 21.62 3.63
N GLU A 49 3.16 21.93 4.12
CA GLU A 49 4.39 21.90 3.32
C GLU A 49 4.68 20.49 2.81
N LYS A 50 4.59 19.47 3.69
CA LYS A 50 4.75 18.06 3.30
C LYS A 50 3.73 17.63 2.25
N LEU A 51 2.48 18.04 2.38
CA LEU A 51 1.44 17.73 1.41
C LEU A 51 1.72 18.36 0.03
N GLU A 52 2.22 19.59 0.00
CA GLU A 52 2.59 20.27 -1.26
C GLU A 52 3.74 19.55 -1.96
N ARG A 53 4.78 19.16 -1.21
CA ARG A 53 5.92 18.39 -1.72
C ARG A 53 5.48 17.00 -2.19
N ALA A 54 4.66 16.30 -1.40
CA ALA A 54 4.12 14.99 -1.77
C ALA A 54 3.21 15.07 -3.00
N SER A 55 2.41 16.13 -3.15
CA SER A 55 1.58 16.36 -4.33
C SER A 55 2.41 16.61 -5.58
N SER A 56 3.47 17.41 -5.46
CA SER A 56 4.43 17.66 -6.54
C SER A 56 5.14 16.39 -6.96
N LEU A 57 5.62 15.60 -5.98
CA LEU A 57 6.24 14.30 -6.22
C LEU A 57 5.27 13.34 -6.92
N TYR A 58 4.02 13.25 -6.46
CA TYR A 58 3.01 12.41 -7.08
C TYR A 58 2.72 12.81 -8.53
N ARG A 59 2.60 14.12 -8.84
CA ARG A 59 2.38 14.58 -10.22
C ARG A 59 3.55 14.24 -11.15
N GLU A 60 4.78 14.31 -10.64
CA GLU A 60 5.96 13.95 -11.42
C GLU A 60 6.06 12.43 -11.59
N LEU A 61 5.85 11.66 -10.52
CA LEU A 61 5.94 10.19 -10.54
C LEU A 61 4.77 9.51 -11.25
N ALA A 62 3.59 10.14 -11.29
CA ALA A 62 2.44 9.67 -12.07
C ALA A 62 2.73 9.59 -13.58
N LYS A 63 3.73 10.34 -14.08
CA LYS A 63 4.16 10.23 -15.49
C LYS A 63 4.89 8.93 -15.79
N PHE A 64 5.43 8.27 -14.76
CA PHE A 64 6.19 7.02 -14.87
C PHE A 64 5.30 5.79 -14.62
N GLY A 65 4.16 5.96 -13.97
CA GLY A 65 3.20 4.89 -13.70
C GLY A 65 3.72 3.80 -12.76
N GLY A 66 2.92 2.73 -12.62
CA GLY A 66 3.30 1.53 -11.88
C GLY A 66 3.60 1.79 -10.40
N ARG A 67 4.65 1.14 -9.88
CA ARG A 67 4.98 1.16 -8.45
C ARG A 67 5.36 2.56 -7.93
N LEU A 68 6.03 3.39 -8.74
CA LEU A 68 6.39 4.76 -8.34
C LEU A 68 5.15 5.64 -8.19
N GLU A 69 4.16 5.48 -9.06
CA GLU A 69 2.87 6.15 -8.94
C GLU A 69 2.13 5.67 -7.68
N GLU A 70 2.06 4.35 -7.45
CA GLU A 70 1.40 3.77 -6.29
C GLU A 70 2.00 4.27 -4.97
N LEU A 71 3.33 4.20 -4.83
CA LEU A 71 4.05 4.65 -3.63
C LEU A 71 3.88 6.14 -3.37
N SER A 72 3.97 6.97 -4.41
CA SER A 72 3.80 8.43 -4.28
C SER A 72 2.34 8.83 -4.02
N LYS A 73 1.37 8.07 -4.54
CA LYS A 73 -0.05 8.22 -4.24
C LYS A 73 -0.37 7.86 -2.79
N GLU A 74 0.21 6.78 -2.28
CA GLU A 74 0.07 6.39 -0.88
C GLU A 74 0.68 7.43 0.06
N LEU A 75 1.87 7.93 -0.25
CA LEU A 75 2.50 9.02 0.48
C LEU A 75 1.59 10.27 0.50
N TYR A 76 1.11 10.71 -0.66
CA TYR A 76 0.19 11.85 -0.77
C TYR A 76 -1.09 11.65 0.05
N LYS A 77 -1.69 10.46 0.01
CA LYS A 77 -2.88 10.12 0.79
C LYS A 77 -2.62 10.19 2.29
N ASN A 78 -1.48 9.67 2.75
CA ASN A 78 -1.11 9.70 4.17
C ASN A 78 -0.89 11.14 4.66
N GLU A 79 -0.20 11.98 3.88
CA GLU A 79 -0.01 13.39 4.21
C GLU A 79 -1.34 14.16 4.25
N HIS A 80 -2.24 13.90 3.30
CA HIS A 80 -3.57 14.50 3.29
C HIS A 80 -4.39 14.11 4.53
N GLN A 81 -4.36 12.84 4.91
CA GLN A 81 -5.06 12.35 6.10
C GLN A 81 -4.50 12.94 7.40
N MET A 82 -3.18 13.10 7.51
CA MET A 82 -2.56 13.72 8.67
C MET A 82 -2.97 15.19 8.80
N LYS A 83 -2.87 15.96 7.70
CA LYS A 83 -3.27 17.36 7.66
C LYS A 83 -4.72 17.55 8.13
N PHE A 84 -5.64 16.76 7.57
CA PHE A 84 -7.05 16.82 7.91
C PHE A 84 -7.32 16.55 9.39
N ARG A 85 -6.63 15.58 9.99
CA ARG A 85 -6.78 15.26 11.41
C ARG A 85 -6.27 16.39 12.31
N ILE A 86 -5.18 17.04 11.93
CA ILE A 86 -4.67 18.22 12.66
C ILE A 86 -5.68 19.38 12.55
N GLU A 87 -6.25 19.61 11.36
CA GLU A 87 -7.31 20.62 11.16
C GLU A 87 -8.55 20.33 12.00
N GLU A 88 -8.96 19.07 12.11
CA GLU A 88 -10.08 18.65 12.96
C GLU A 88 -9.82 19.03 14.42
N VAL A 89 -8.62 18.73 14.95
CA VAL A 89 -8.25 19.09 16.33
C VAL A 89 -8.17 20.61 16.52
N LEU A 90 -7.56 21.35 15.60
CA LEU A 90 -7.50 22.82 15.63
C LEU A 90 -8.88 23.47 15.59
N SER A 91 -9.83 22.91 14.85
CA SER A 91 -11.20 23.44 14.76
C SER A 91 -11.96 23.30 16.08
N LEU A 92 -11.68 22.24 16.84
CA LEU A 92 -12.33 21.91 18.11
C LEU A 92 -11.74 22.68 19.30
N LEU A 93 -10.51 23.17 19.20
CA LEU A 93 -9.88 24.01 20.23
C LEU A 93 -10.60 25.33 20.47
N ARG A 94 -11.42 25.80 19.50
CA ARG A 94 -12.17 27.06 19.59
C ARG A 94 -13.54 26.95 20.26
N GLY A 95 -13.97 25.74 20.66
CA GLY A 95 -15.29 25.50 21.24
C GLY A 95 -15.26 25.44 22.76
N ASP A 96 -16.00 26.32 23.43
CA ASP A 96 -16.02 26.42 24.91
C ASP A 96 -17.05 25.51 25.61
N ASP A 97 -17.88 24.77 24.86
CA ASP A 97 -18.91 23.90 25.44
C ASP A 97 -18.36 22.56 25.98
N PHE A 98 -19.04 21.97 26.96
CA PHE A 98 -18.70 20.65 27.52
C PHE A 98 -18.65 19.54 26.45
N ASN A 99 -19.56 19.59 25.47
CA ASN A 99 -19.55 18.70 24.30
C ASN A 99 -18.29 18.88 23.44
N SER A 100 -17.78 20.10 23.34
CA SER A 100 -16.55 20.43 22.60
C SER A 100 -15.33 19.82 23.25
N ARG A 101 -15.26 19.81 24.60
CA ARG A 101 -14.15 19.16 25.34
C ARG A 101 -14.11 17.64 25.14
N ALA A 102 -15.27 16.97 25.17
CA ALA A 102 -15.33 15.53 24.92
C ALA A 102 -14.94 15.18 23.47
N ARG A 103 -15.40 15.97 22.49
CA ARG A 103 -15.02 15.83 21.07
C ARG A 103 -13.55 16.13 20.82
N LEU A 104 -12.99 17.14 21.48
CA LEU A 104 -11.58 17.48 21.39
C LEU A 104 -10.71 16.31 21.87
N LYS A 105 -11.02 15.76 23.05
CA LYS A 105 -10.30 14.60 23.59
C LYS A 105 -10.36 13.40 22.63
N ALA A 106 -11.56 13.05 22.14
CA ALA A 106 -11.71 11.94 21.20
C ALA A 106 -10.97 12.17 19.86
N SER A 107 -10.90 13.41 19.38
CA SER A 107 -10.18 13.74 18.14
C SER A 107 -8.67 13.73 18.34
N PHE A 108 -8.21 14.18 19.51
CA PHE A 108 -6.80 14.09 19.90
C PHE A 108 -6.34 12.64 20.05
N ASP A 109 -7.14 11.78 20.70
CA ASP A 109 -6.86 10.35 20.80
C ASP A 109 -6.76 9.69 19.42
N ARG A 110 -7.67 10.04 18.49
CA ARG A 110 -7.62 9.57 17.10
C ARG A 110 -6.39 10.07 16.34
N LEU A 111 -5.94 11.30 16.58
CA LEU A 111 -4.72 11.86 15.99
C LEU A 111 -3.49 11.07 16.45
N VAL A 112 -3.37 10.83 17.76
CA VAL A 112 -2.26 10.07 18.35
C VAL A 112 -2.25 8.61 17.88
N GLN A 113 -3.41 7.96 17.80
CA GLN A 113 -3.51 6.60 17.26
C GLN A 113 -3.09 6.53 15.79
N PHE A 114 -3.52 7.51 14.98
CA PHE A 114 -3.15 7.58 13.58
C PHE A 114 -1.65 7.83 13.38
N HIS A 115 -1.05 8.70 14.19
CA HIS A 115 0.38 9.00 14.14
C HIS A 115 1.27 7.75 14.15
N ARG A 116 0.94 6.76 14.99
CA ARG A 116 1.72 5.51 15.11
C ARG A 116 1.80 4.73 13.80
N LEU A 117 0.71 4.70 13.02
CA LEU A 117 0.67 4.04 11.72
C LEU A 117 1.25 4.93 10.62
N TYR A 118 1.04 6.24 10.76
CA TYR A 118 1.48 7.24 9.81
C TYR A 118 3.00 7.34 9.71
N ASP A 119 3.72 7.44 10.83
CA ASP A 119 5.20 7.54 10.85
C ASP A 119 5.82 6.37 10.07
N TYR A 120 5.41 5.14 10.42
CA TYR A 120 5.85 3.94 9.71
C TYR A 120 5.51 3.98 8.21
N ALA A 121 4.27 4.32 7.85
CA ALA A 121 3.82 4.32 6.46
C ALA A 121 4.59 5.35 5.62
N VAL A 122 4.83 6.55 6.16
CA VAL A 122 5.55 7.61 5.47
C VAL A 122 7.02 7.27 5.33
N ARG A 123 7.69 6.80 6.39
CA ARG A 123 9.10 6.36 6.32
C ARG A 123 9.29 5.22 5.33
N LYS A 124 8.38 4.24 5.33
CA LYS A 124 8.41 3.13 4.38
C LYS A 124 8.26 3.64 2.95
N ALA A 125 7.28 4.51 2.69
CA ALA A 125 7.06 5.07 1.36
C ALA A 125 8.27 5.89 0.87
N ILE A 126 8.85 6.75 1.72
CA ILE A 126 10.05 7.53 1.38
C ILE A 126 11.24 6.60 1.13
N GLY A 127 11.44 5.57 1.95
CA GLY A 127 12.53 4.61 1.80
C GLY A 127 12.42 3.79 0.51
N GLU A 128 11.23 3.28 0.19
CA GLU A 128 10.99 2.55 -1.05
C GLU A 128 11.13 3.46 -2.28
N LEU A 129 10.59 4.68 -2.24
CA LEU A 129 10.76 5.66 -3.32
C LEU A 129 12.23 6.02 -3.52
N SER A 130 13.00 6.16 -2.44
CA SER A 130 14.43 6.45 -2.53
C SER A 130 15.20 5.29 -3.15
N ALA A 131 14.90 4.04 -2.78
CA ALA A 131 15.52 2.86 -3.36
C ALA A 131 15.21 2.72 -4.85
N GLU A 132 13.97 2.98 -5.26
CA GLU A 132 13.58 2.97 -6.67
C GLU A 132 14.28 4.10 -7.45
N VAL A 133 14.35 5.31 -6.91
CA VAL A 133 15.06 6.45 -7.52
C VAL A 133 16.57 6.20 -7.61
N GLU A 134 17.18 5.55 -6.63
CA GLU A 134 18.58 5.13 -6.71
C GLU A 134 18.78 4.04 -7.78
N GLY A 135 17.83 3.10 -7.91
CA GLY A 135 17.80 2.15 -9.02
C GLY A 135 17.73 2.83 -10.39
N LEU A 136 16.98 3.93 -10.51
CA LEU A 136 16.95 4.78 -11.70
C LEU A 136 18.31 5.46 -11.98
N ALA A 137 19.00 5.91 -10.93
CA ALA A 137 20.31 6.55 -11.05
C ALA A 137 21.38 5.57 -11.57
N PHE A 138 21.39 4.33 -11.07
CA PHE A 138 22.31 3.27 -11.53
C PHE A 138 22.08 2.87 -13.00
N LEU A 139 20.84 3.01 -13.50
CA LEU A 139 20.51 2.74 -14.91
C LEU A 139 20.76 3.97 -15.82
N GLY A 140 20.90 5.17 -15.23
CA GLY A 140 21.02 6.45 -15.92
C GLY A 140 22.44 6.85 -16.35
N GLU A 141 23.50 6.20 -15.84
CA GLU A 141 24.90 6.58 -16.15
C GLU A 141 25.25 6.52 -17.65
N ASN A 142 24.47 5.83 -18.49
CA ASN A 142 24.68 5.81 -19.95
C ASN A 142 23.65 6.55 -20.80
N HIS A 143 22.51 7.02 -20.27
CA HIS A 143 21.52 7.74 -21.09
C HIS A 143 20.70 8.76 -20.27
N LYS A 144 20.87 10.06 -20.60
CA LYS A 144 20.13 11.24 -20.05
C LYS A 144 18.60 11.23 -20.26
N LYS A 145 18.02 10.16 -20.79
CA LYS A 145 16.59 9.89 -20.82
C LYS A 145 16.43 8.38 -20.68
N VAL A 146 16.01 7.91 -19.51
CA VAL A 146 15.64 6.52 -19.29
C VAL A 146 14.42 6.23 -20.19
N PRO A 147 14.54 5.36 -21.21
CA PRO A 147 13.39 4.97 -22.02
C PRO A 147 12.48 4.10 -21.14
N VAL A 148 11.27 4.60 -20.90
CA VAL A 148 10.18 4.02 -20.10
C VAL A 148 9.95 2.51 -20.36
N GLY A 149 10.32 2.03 -21.55
CA GLY A 149 10.20 0.63 -21.93
C GLY A 149 11.05 -0.37 -21.13
N ILE A 150 12.26 -0.02 -20.67
CA ILE A 150 13.17 -1.03 -20.09
C ILE A 150 12.77 -1.40 -18.65
N LEU A 151 12.29 -0.45 -17.85
CA LEU A 151 11.84 -0.74 -16.48
C LEU A 151 10.51 -1.48 -16.45
N GLU A 152 9.57 -1.10 -17.33
CA GLU A 152 8.35 -1.86 -17.56
C GLU A 152 8.68 -3.25 -18.10
N GLU A 153 9.65 -3.38 -19.01
CA GLU A 153 10.12 -4.68 -19.49
C GLU A 153 10.69 -5.51 -18.36
N ILE A 154 11.60 -4.99 -17.52
CA ILE A 154 12.19 -5.75 -16.40
C ILE A 154 11.11 -6.19 -15.40
N HIS A 155 10.16 -5.33 -15.06
CA HIS A 155 9.07 -5.69 -14.15
C HIS A 155 8.10 -6.69 -14.79
N ARG A 156 7.79 -6.51 -16.07
CA ARG A 156 7.01 -7.47 -16.84
C ARG A 156 7.75 -8.80 -16.94
N THR A 157 9.07 -8.81 -17.08
CA THR A 157 9.90 -10.02 -17.07
C THR A 157 9.82 -10.71 -15.72
N ARG A 158 10.01 -9.99 -14.60
CA ARG A 158 9.89 -10.59 -13.25
C ARG A 158 8.49 -11.13 -12.97
N TYR A 159 7.46 -10.37 -13.32
CA TYR A 159 6.07 -10.82 -13.20
C TYR A 159 5.79 -12.05 -14.08
N LEU A 160 6.35 -12.09 -15.29
CA LEU A 160 6.27 -13.26 -16.17
C LEU A 160 7.06 -14.44 -15.61
N GLU A 161 8.23 -14.23 -15.01
CA GLU A 161 9.04 -15.26 -14.35
C GLU A 161 8.28 -15.88 -13.16
N GLU A 162 7.69 -15.08 -12.27
CA GLU A 162 6.89 -15.59 -11.15
C GLU A 162 5.68 -16.41 -11.60
N ARG A 163 4.99 -15.94 -12.65
CA ARG A 163 3.87 -16.68 -13.25
C ARG A 163 4.34 -17.92 -13.99
N LEU A 164 5.49 -17.87 -14.66
CA LEU A 164 6.07 -19.00 -15.35
C LEU A 164 6.48 -20.07 -14.35
N ASP A 165 7.12 -19.71 -13.25
CA ASP A 165 7.47 -20.62 -12.15
C ASP A 165 6.22 -21.28 -11.57
N SER A 166 5.18 -20.48 -11.30
CA SER A 166 3.88 -20.99 -10.82
C SER A 166 3.25 -21.95 -11.84
N LEU A 167 3.34 -21.64 -13.13
CA LEU A 167 2.82 -22.48 -14.21
C LEU A 167 3.64 -23.76 -14.38
N VAL A 168 4.97 -23.71 -14.26
CA VAL A 168 5.87 -24.87 -14.29
C VAL A 168 5.54 -25.82 -13.13
N ARG A 169 5.38 -25.29 -11.91
CA ARG A 169 4.97 -26.09 -10.75
C ARG A 169 3.59 -26.70 -10.93
N PHE A 170 2.65 -25.94 -11.48
CA PHE A 170 1.31 -26.44 -11.80
C PHE A 170 1.33 -27.55 -12.87
N VAL A 171 2.09 -27.38 -13.95
CA VAL A 171 2.26 -28.40 -15.01
C VAL A 171 2.91 -29.65 -14.44
N TYR A 172 3.92 -29.50 -13.58
CA TYR A 172 4.52 -30.62 -12.88
C TYR A 172 3.49 -31.36 -12.02
N ARG A 173 2.67 -30.63 -11.24
CA ARG A 173 1.58 -31.25 -10.45
C ARG A 173 0.52 -31.92 -11.33
N LEU A 174 0.16 -31.34 -12.46
CA LEU A 174 -0.75 -31.97 -13.44
C LEU A 174 -0.21 -33.30 -13.97
N TYR A 175 1.11 -33.40 -14.18
CA TYR A 175 1.74 -34.62 -14.67
C TYR A 175 1.96 -35.65 -13.56
N ALA A 176 2.49 -35.24 -12.41
CA ALA A 176 2.87 -36.12 -11.31
C ALA A 176 1.68 -36.54 -10.42
N HIS A 177 0.73 -35.63 -10.20
CA HIS A 177 -0.40 -35.78 -9.28
C HIS A 177 -1.72 -35.23 -9.87
N PRO A 178 -2.18 -35.71 -11.05
CA PRO A 178 -3.39 -35.20 -11.70
C PRO A 178 -4.65 -35.36 -10.84
N SER A 179 -4.69 -36.38 -9.97
CA SER A 179 -5.78 -36.59 -9.01
C SER A 179 -5.97 -35.41 -8.06
N ASP A 180 -4.89 -34.72 -7.70
CA ASP A 180 -4.91 -33.64 -6.72
C ASP A 180 -5.51 -32.38 -7.35
N VAL A 181 -5.10 -32.08 -8.59
CA VAL A 181 -5.67 -30.99 -9.38
C VAL A 181 -7.17 -31.20 -9.57
N HIS A 182 -7.59 -32.40 -9.96
CA HIS A 182 -9.00 -32.72 -10.14
C HIS A 182 -9.79 -32.60 -8.82
N ARG A 183 -9.24 -33.06 -7.70
CA ARG A 183 -9.89 -32.94 -6.37
C ARG A 183 -10.06 -31.48 -5.94
N VAL A 184 -9.06 -30.64 -6.18
CA VAL A 184 -9.14 -29.20 -5.87
C VAL A 184 -10.19 -28.50 -6.72
N GLU A 185 -10.21 -28.75 -8.04
CA GLU A 185 -11.22 -28.19 -8.94
C GLU A 185 -12.64 -28.63 -8.54
N ARG A 186 -12.82 -29.93 -8.27
CA ARG A 186 -14.11 -30.49 -7.81
C ARG A 186 -14.56 -29.90 -6.49
N ALA A 187 -13.66 -29.71 -5.54
CA ALA A 187 -13.97 -29.08 -4.26
C ALA A 187 -14.43 -27.62 -4.44
N LEU A 188 -13.81 -26.87 -5.35
CA LEU A 188 -14.24 -25.51 -5.67
C LEU A 188 -15.65 -25.50 -6.30
N LEU A 189 -15.90 -26.38 -7.27
CA LEU A 189 -17.24 -26.57 -7.88
C LEU A 189 -18.29 -26.96 -6.83
N GLU A 190 -17.93 -27.83 -5.88
CA GLU A 190 -18.82 -28.25 -4.81
C GLU A 190 -19.19 -27.07 -3.89
N TRP A 191 -18.23 -26.21 -3.52
CA TRP A 191 -18.52 -24.98 -2.79
C TRP A 191 -19.44 -24.02 -3.55
N HIS A 192 -19.25 -23.89 -4.87
CA HIS A 192 -20.14 -23.10 -5.71
C HIS A 192 -21.55 -23.68 -5.77
N SER A 193 -21.68 -25.01 -5.87
CA SER A 193 -22.98 -25.69 -5.82
C SER A 193 -23.72 -25.47 -4.49
N LYS A 194 -22.99 -25.23 -3.40
CA LYS A 194 -23.52 -24.85 -2.08
C LYS A 194 -23.87 -23.35 -1.96
N GLY A 195 -23.69 -22.56 -3.01
CA GLY A 195 -24.08 -21.15 -3.08
C GLY A 195 -22.97 -20.14 -2.74
N LEU A 196 -21.74 -20.59 -2.47
CA LEU A 196 -20.61 -19.67 -2.25
C LEU A 196 -19.98 -19.27 -3.58
N LEU A 197 -20.12 -18.01 -3.99
CA LEU A 197 -19.61 -17.53 -5.28
C LEU A 197 -18.08 -17.32 -5.30
N TRP A 198 -17.49 -16.90 -4.18
CA TRP A 198 -16.05 -16.68 -4.03
C TRP A 198 -15.55 -17.48 -2.82
N VAL A 199 -14.57 -18.34 -3.03
CA VAL A 199 -14.14 -19.34 -2.04
C VAL A 199 -12.67 -19.16 -1.73
N GLU A 200 -12.32 -19.04 -0.45
CA GLU A 200 -10.92 -18.98 0.02
C GLU A 200 -10.21 -20.32 -0.19
N ALA A 201 -8.91 -20.28 -0.52
CA ALA A 201 -8.10 -21.48 -0.75
C ALA A 201 -8.16 -22.48 0.42
N ARG A 202 -8.18 -21.98 1.67
CA ARG A 202 -8.28 -22.82 2.88
C ARG A 202 -9.54 -23.68 2.92
N ASN A 203 -10.65 -23.18 2.39
CA ASN A 203 -11.91 -23.92 2.35
C ASN A 203 -11.88 -25.00 1.26
N VAL A 204 -11.18 -24.73 0.15
CA VAL A 204 -10.95 -25.71 -0.92
C VAL A 204 -9.99 -26.81 -0.45
N GLU A 205 -8.92 -26.46 0.26
CA GLU A 205 -7.97 -27.39 0.86
C GLU A 205 -8.66 -28.36 1.84
N LYS A 206 -9.47 -27.83 2.76
CA LYS A 206 -10.25 -28.63 3.71
C LYS A 206 -11.17 -29.65 3.03
N LEU A 207 -11.81 -29.26 1.92
CA LEU A 207 -12.77 -30.12 1.23
C LEU A 207 -12.10 -31.12 0.26
N SER A 208 -11.04 -30.70 -0.42
CA SER A 208 -10.30 -31.55 -1.36
C SER A 208 -9.36 -32.55 -0.67
N GLY A 209 -8.92 -32.24 0.56
CA GLY A 209 -7.91 -33.00 1.29
C GLY A 209 -6.51 -32.91 0.68
N VAL A 210 -6.27 -31.90 -0.17
CA VAL A 210 -4.99 -31.65 -0.84
C VAL A 210 -4.30 -30.48 -0.15
N ARG A 211 -3.08 -30.71 0.37
CA ARG A 211 -2.27 -29.65 0.96
C ARG A 211 -1.79 -28.68 -0.11
N ASP A 212 -1.68 -27.40 0.29
CA ASP A 212 -1.28 -26.31 -0.60
C ASP A 212 -2.21 -26.17 -1.81
N ALA A 213 -3.53 -26.27 -1.58
CA ALA A 213 -4.53 -26.14 -2.65
C ALA A 213 -4.46 -24.76 -3.34
N GLU A 214 -3.94 -23.74 -2.64
CA GLU A 214 -3.68 -22.42 -3.19
C GLU A 214 -2.78 -22.49 -4.43
N GLU A 215 -1.68 -23.24 -4.40
CA GLU A 215 -0.75 -23.35 -5.55
C GLU A 215 -1.46 -23.92 -6.79
N ILE A 216 -2.36 -24.89 -6.59
CA ILE A 216 -3.17 -25.47 -7.67
C ILE A 216 -4.20 -24.46 -8.17
N LEU A 217 -4.85 -23.71 -7.27
CA LEU A 217 -5.83 -22.68 -7.63
C LEU A 217 -5.20 -21.50 -8.38
N GLU A 218 -3.98 -21.10 -8.01
CA GLU A 218 -3.18 -20.12 -8.77
C GLU A 218 -2.90 -20.64 -10.18
N GLY A 219 -2.43 -21.89 -10.31
CA GLY A 219 -2.20 -22.53 -11.60
C GLY A 219 -3.46 -22.58 -12.48
N LEU A 220 -4.59 -22.99 -11.91
CA LEU A 220 -5.90 -22.98 -12.55
C LEU A 220 -6.34 -21.57 -12.97
N ALA A 221 -5.97 -20.54 -12.18
CA ALA A 221 -6.27 -19.15 -12.51
C ALA A 221 -5.40 -18.65 -13.68
N LEU A 222 -4.14 -19.06 -13.74
CA LEU A 222 -3.22 -18.72 -14.83
C LEU A 222 -3.68 -19.29 -16.18
N ILE A 223 -4.20 -20.52 -16.20
CA ILE A 223 -4.73 -21.13 -17.43
C ILE A 223 -6.19 -20.75 -17.72
N GLY A 224 -6.81 -19.94 -16.87
CA GLY A 224 -8.16 -19.39 -17.08
C GLY A 224 -9.30 -20.37 -16.82
N VAL A 225 -9.11 -21.40 -15.99
CA VAL A 225 -10.19 -22.28 -15.52
C VAL A 225 -10.96 -21.62 -14.36
N VAL A 226 -10.24 -20.93 -13.49
CA VAL A 226 -10.80 -20.19 -12.36
C VAL A 226 -10.43 -18.70 -12.44
N GLU A 227 -11.17 -17.87 -11.72
CA GLU A 227 -10.88 -16.47 -11.49
C GLU A 227 -10.38 -16.28 -10.06
N LYS A 228 -9.46 -15.34 -9.85
CA LYS A 228 -8.94 -14.96 -8.54
C LYS A 228 -9.26 -13.49 -8.24
N LYS A 229 -9.61 -13.20 -6.99
CA LYS A 229 -9.68 -11.85 -6.43
C LYS A 229 -9.03 -11.83 -5.04
N MET A 230 -8.56 -10.66 -4.61
CA MET A 230 -8.06 -10.47 -3.24
C MET A 230 -9.19 -9.95 -2.35
N ARG A 231 -9.41 -10.59 -1.19
CA ARG A 231 -10.38 -10.15 -0.18
C ARG A 231 -9.76 -10.28 1.21
N GLY A 232 -9.62 -9.16 1.92
CA GLY A 232 -9.08 -9.16 3.28
C GLY A 232 -7.63 -9.66 3.40
N GLY A 233 -6.84 -9.56 2.32
CA GLY A 233 -5.46 -10.06 2.27
C GLY A 233 -5.32 -11.51 1.81
N GLU A 234 -6.42 -12.25 1.62
CA GLU A 234 -6.40 -13.63 1.12
C GLU A 234 -6.95 -13.74 -0.31
N GLY A 235 -6.44 -14.72 -1.07
CA GLY A 235 -6.94 -15.06 -2.39
C GLY A 235 -8.27 -15.81 -2.32
N VAL A 236 -9.29 -15.27 -2.98
CA VAL A 236 -10.59 -15.94 -3.18
C VAL A 236 -10.77 -16.31 -4.64
N TYR A 237 -11.31 -17.50 -4.87
CA TYR A 237 -11.38 -18.14 -6.17
C TYR A 237 -12.82 -18.41 -6.59
N ARG A 238 -13.07 -18.31 -7.90
CA ARG A 238 -14.36 -18.62 -8.53
C ARG A 238 -14.16 -19.43 -9.79
N HIS A 239 -14.83 -20.56 -9.91
CA HIS A 239 -14.82 -21.35 -11.14
C HIS A 239 -15.61 -20.63 -12.24
N ARG A 240 -15.08 -20.54 -13.46
CA ARG A 240 -15.72 -19.79 -14.56
C ARG A 240 -17.09 -20.32 -14.97
N ALA A 241 -17.36 -21.61 -14.74
CA ALA A 241 -18.70 -22.19 -14.95
C ALA A 241 -19.81 -21.55 -14.09
N TYR A 242 -19.44 -20.85 -13.01
CA TYR A 242 -20.34 -20.10 -12.11
C TYR A 242 -20.14 -18.58 -12.26
N GLY A 243 -19.60 -18.16 -13.41
CA GLY A 243 -19.17 -16.82 -13.78
C GLY A 243 -20.28 -15.87 -14.15
#